data_AF-A0AAV3YBR4-F1
#
_entry.id   AF-A0AAV3YBR4-F1
#
_cell.length_a   1.000
_cell.length_b   1.000
_cell.length_c   1.000
_cell.angle_alpha   90.00
_cell.angle_beta   90.00
_cell.angle_gamma   90.00
#
_symmetry.space_group_name_H-M   'P 1'
#
loop_
_entity.id
_entity.type
_entity.pdbx_description
1 polymer ?
#
loop_
_entity_poly.entity_id
_entity_poly.type
_entity_poly.pdbx_seq_one_letter_code
_entity_poly.pdbx_strand_id
1 'polypeptide(L)'
;MYRIRLLPVFLLLSILFPVKPDCRPAEEGQKTTLTCTVNTAALACCGITTLLDWRVNDLSVVITCTSNVCGGGYSSRYGFSATINTSGSTLTITNVSRTDPFNMETRWTCFPCGSVKREVTACDKLEVYAPPENPSCTVRENTAIPGDIESVTVSCSTTKVYPQAKCSFERRTNGGASVAFNKTPTCNPTPSTGTPVYYRSECSVDVPVAELGEGTHSFRAFIYPDVTGGTDLVAATTASTTVTLTLPGASSYTCSSEMIQGYFNGKSARCTCSLTSDGYPNGQVQWYRDSQTVPGVSGGVLDITFDSSNPEQVYTCRGMSAIGEGSNTTLTAKFAFFEQDTVVLTSAINNNTFDLCDGSNQIPVTCGVLKDHVYPAPTFSFSQTNSPFDNSQERQDGSHYQRQIDLRPDVGGIHQVICTVTNTVIISETQSRDIFLTFRQPPPLPPKIPIKGINAVNRITLAAGYTGDMTCRVEGGYPKAHTTELTCGSLSASGGENVATLTFQGGQLNKDMDGTECRCTSQHVTGCYYNKETNLTLDVTYPPVVNFYHDSASPEFNEGDTPTFTCTAQGNPPPNLTITRKRTNQQLASVQRNLKTAELTHTMEPIHCLDTDVYVCTSQNNQGVTTKEIGVGV
;
A
#
# COMPACT_ATOMS: atom_id res chain seq x y z
N MET A 1 -17.48 67.58 -35.67
CA MET A 1 -17.81 68.60 -34.65
C MET A 1 -16.91 68.27 -33.45
N TYR A 2 -15.90 69.03 -33.07
CA TYR A 2 -15.85 70.46 -32.75
C TYR A 2 -14.49 71.07 -33.17
N ARG A 3 -14.55 72.29 -33.73
CA ARG A 3 -13.41 73.21 -33.94
C ARG A 3 -13.03 73.86 -32.62
N ILE A 4 -11.75 74.00 -32.27
CA ILE A 4 -11.23 75.20 -31.56
C ILE A 4 -9.78 75.53 -32.00
N ARG A 5 -9.68 76.67 -32.71
CA ARG A 5 -8.67 77.74 -32.80
C ARG A 5 -7.15 77.45 -32.75
N LEU A 6 -6.52 77.78 -33.88
CA LEU A 6 -5.14 78.25 -34.06
C LEU A 6 -4.89 79.63 -33.40
N LEU A 7 -3.70 79.83 -32.82
CA LEU A 7 -2.92 81.08 -32.68
C LEU A 7 -1.50 80.71 -32.15
N PRO A 8 -0.46 81.54 -32.38
CA PRO A 8 0.59 81.28 -33.37
C PRO A 8 1.93 80.83 -32.78
N VAL A 9 2.75 80.28 -33.66
CA VAL A 9 4.17 79.93 -33.50
C VAL A 9 4.94 81.08 -32.86
N PHE A 10 5.37 80.89 -31.60
CA PHE A 10 6.46 81.65 -31.00
C PHE A 10 7.75 80.85 -31.18
N LEU A 11 8.76 81.51 -31.75
CA LEU A 11 10.15 81.08 -31.81
C LEU A 11 10.58 80.43 -30.49
N LEU A 12 10.92 79.13 -30.52
CA LEU A 12 11.71 78.51 -29.45
C LEU A 12 13.12 79.12 -29.52
N LEU A 13 13.38 80.10 -28.66
CA LEU A 13 14.72 80.46 -28.24
C LEU A 13 15.38 79.18 -27.69
N SER A 14 16.49 78.78 -28.30
CA SER A 14 17.41 77.78 -27.76
C SER A 14 17.95 78.26 -26.42
N ILE A 15 17.34 77.78 -25.33
CA ILE A 15 17.84 77.95 -23.98
C ILE A 15 19.12 77.09 -23.87
N LEU A 16 20.27 77.73 -24.02
CA LEU A 16 21.58 77.15 -23.70
C LEU A 16 21.63 76.86 -22.20
N PHE A 17 21.66 75.60 -21.82
CA PHE A 17 22.09 75.19 -20.48
C PHE A 17 23.53 75.68 -20.26
N PRO A 18 23.88 76.23 -19.07
CA PRO A 18 25.26 76.53 -18.75
C PRO A 18 26.07 75.24 -18.75
N VAL A 19 27.18 75.22 -19.49
CA VAL A 19 28.17 74.15 -19.45
C VAL A 19 28.66 74.04 -18.00
N LYS A 20 28.37 72.93 -17.32
CA LYS A 20 28.86 72.68 -15.97
C LYS A 20 30.40 72.67 -16.01
N PRO A 21 31.10 73.40 -15.13
CA PRO A 21 32.56 73.38 -15.10
C PRO A 21 33.08 71.95 -14.84
N ASP A 22 34.00 71.45 -15.68
CA ASP A 22 34.67 70.15 -15.51
C ASP A 22 35.79 70.32 -14.47
N CYS A 23 35.42 70.22 -13.20
CA CYS A 23 36.36 70.23 -12.09
C CYS A 23 36.53 68.83 -11.52
N ARG A 24 37.57 68.13 -11.97
CA ARG A 24 37.95 66.81 -11.47
C ARG A 24 38.86 66.94 -10.25
N PRO A 25 38.84 65.98 -9.32
CA PRO A 25 39.80 65.93 -8.23
C PRO A 25 41.24 65.90 -8.75
N ALA A 26 42.16 66.53 -8.02
CA ALA A 26 43.56 66.60 -8.37
C ALA A 26 44.44 65.97 -7.29
N GLU A 27 45.42 65.17 -7.71
CA GLU A 27 46.35 64.52 -6.82
C GLU A 27 47.39 65.52 -6.28
N GLU A 28 47.53 65.57 -4.96
CA GLU A 28 48.53 66.37 -4.27
C GLU A 28 49.95 65.95 -4.71
N GLY A 29 50.79 66.94 -5.04
CA GLY A 29 52.12 66.68 -5.59
C GLY A 29 52.14 66.57 -7.12
N GLN A 30 51.00 66.39 -7.78
CA GLN A 30 50.91 66.14 -9.22
C GLN A 30 50.47 67.35 -10.03
N LYS A 31 50.64 67.23 -11.35
CA LYS A 31 50.18 68.21 -12.32
C LYS A 31 48.69 68.03 -12.61
N THR A 32 47.92 69.12 -12.58
CA THR A 32 46.51 69.14 -13.01
C THR A 32 46.22 70.32 -13.94
N THR A 33 45.05 70.30 -14.57
CA THR A 33 44.57 71.40 -15.42
C THR A 33 43.14 71.78 -15.10
N LEU A 34 42.88 73.08 -15.01
CA LEU A 34 41.53 73.65 -14.92
C LEU A 34 41.19 74.35 -16.23
N THR A 35 39.96 74.21 -16.68
CA THR A 35 39.50 74.88 -17.90
C THR A 35 38.45 75.92 -17.56
N CYS A 36 38.56 77.07 -18.21
CA CYS A 36 37.55 78.10 -18.12
C CYS A 36 37.05 78.42 -19.52
N THR A 37 35.77 78.15 -19.78
CA THR A 37 35.14 78.42 -21.07
C THR A 37 34.38 79.73 -21.00
N VAL A 38 34.69 80.65 -21.91
CA VAL A 38 34.09 81.99 -21.94
C VAL A 38 33.29 82.14 -23.22
N ASN A 39 31.99 82.45 -23.12
CA ASN A 39 31.13 82.65 -24.29
C ASN A 39 31.55 83.92 -25.06
N THR A 40 31.40 83.91 -26.39
CA THR A 40 31.74 85.01 -27.31
C THR A 40 31.03 86.33 -26.95
N ALA A 41 29.82 86.27 -26.38
CA ALA A 41 29.09 87.44 -25.88
C ALA A 41 29.74 88.12 -24.66
N ALA A 42 30.52 87.39 -23.85
CA ALA A 42 31.25 87.94 -22.72
C ALA A 42 32.56 88.66 -23.17
N LEU A 43 33.12 88.24 -24.30
CA LEU A 43 34.34 88.81 -24.91
C LEU A 43 34.06 90.12 -25.70
N ALA A 44 32.84 90.30 -26.22
CA ALA A 44 32.47 91.45 -27.06
C ALA A 44 32.44 92.83 -26.34
N CYS A 45 32.45 92.86 -25.00
CA CYS A 45 32.44 94.11 -24.22
C CYS A 45 33.83 94.76 -24.03
N CYS A 46 34.91 94.11 -24.47
CA CYS A 46 36.25 94.42 -23.94
C CYS A 46 37.12 95.34 -24.80
N GLY A 47 36.58 95.93 -25.87
CA GLY A 47 37.12 97.12 -26.53
C GLY A 47 38.45 96.99 -27.25
N ILE A 48 39.52 96.41 -26.67
CA ILE A 48 40.84 96.35 -27.31
C ILE A 48 41.86 95.33 -26.75
N THR A 49 41.62 94.58 -25.67
CA THR A 49 42.56 93.51 -25.24
C THR A 49 41.84 92.39 -24.50
N THR A 50 41.93 91.14 -25.00
CA THR A 50 41.51 89.94 -24.28
C THR A 50 42.49 89.70 -23.13
N LEU A 51 42.11 90.17 -21.94
CA LEU A 51 42.79 89.82 -20.70
C LEU A 51 42.04 88.66 -20.06
N LEU A 52 42.72 87.57 -19.70
CA LEU A 52 42.10 86.53 -18.87
C LEU A 52 42.94 86.32 -17.64
N ASP A 53 42.38 86.67 -16.48
CA ASP A 53 43.04 86.45 -15.20
C ASP A 53 42.51 85.17 -14.57
N TRP A 54 43.41 84.33 -14.07
CA TRP A 54 43.07 83.23 -13.16
C TRP A 54 43.21 83.71 -11.73
N ARG A 55 42.16 83.54 -10.94
CA ARG A 55 42.12 83.90 -9.53
C ARG A 55 41.77 82.72 -8.65
N VAL A 56 42.23 82.83 -7.41
CA VAL A 56 41.96 81.89 -6.33
C VAL A 56 41.39 82.64 -5.13
N ASN A 57 40.47 82.01 -4.37
CA ASN A 57 39.82 82.61 -3.20
C ASN A 57 39.20 83.99 -3.50
N ASP A 58 38.57 84.11 -4.67
CA ASP A 58 37.81 85.26 -5.18
C ASP A 58 38.57 86.61 -5.33
N LEU A 59 39.87 86.69 -5.01
CA LEU A 59 40.62 87.97 -5.07
C LEU A 59 42.10 87.87 -5.45
N SER A 60 42.77 86.72 -5.30
CA SER A 60 44.22 86.62 -5.58
C SER A 60 44.50 86.23 -7.03
N VAL A 61 45.10 87.14 -7.81
CA VAL A 61 45.50 86.89 -9.21
C VAL A 61 46.74 85.99 -9.24
N VAL A 62 46.61 84.81 -9.85
CA VAL A 62 47.67 83.80 -9.97
C VAL A 62 48.36 83.91 -11.33
N ILE A 63 47.59 84.10 -12.40
CA ILE A 63 48.09 84.32 -13.77
C ILE A 63 47.26 85.41 -14.45
N THR A 64 47.93 86.29 -15.20
CA THR A 64 47.31 87.25 -16.11
C THR A 64 47.69 86.90 -17.55
N CYS A 65 46.70 86.76 -18.43
CA CYS A 65 46.91 86.52 -19.85
C CYS A 65 46.66 87.78 -20.68
N THR A 66 47.59 88.20 -21.53
CA THR A 66 47.49 89.33 -22.45
C THR A 66 47.55 88.85 -23.90
N SER A 67 46.41 88.88 -24.61
CA SER A 67 46.24 88.70 -26.07
C SER A 67 46.92 87.51 -26.78
N ASN A 68 47.59 86.60 -26.06
CA ASN A 68 48.11 85.25 -26.40
C ASN A 68 49.24 84.80 -25.44
N VAL A 69 49.76 85.67 -24.58
CA VAL A 69 50.83 85.37 -23.61
C VAL A 69 50.25 85.38 -22.20
N CYS A 70 50.52 84.34 -21.41
CA CYS A 70 50.10 84.25 -20.02
C CYS A 70 51.30 84.30 -19.08
N GLY A 71 51.25 85.13 -18.03
CA GLY A 71 52.31 85.28 -17.04
C GLY A 71 51.83 85.96 -15.76
N GLY A 72 52.56 85.78 -14.66
CA GLY A 72 52.22 86.35 -13.35
C GLY A 72 53.25 86.01 -12.29
N GLY A 73 53.19 86.67 -11.13
CA GLY A 73 54.18 86.48 -10.03
C GLY A 73 54.27 85.04 -9.51
N TYR A 74 53.19 84.26 -9.67
CA TYR A 74 53.15 82.84 -9.29
C TYR A 74 53.58 81.89 -10.44
N SER A 75 53.70 82.37 -11.69
CA SER A 75 53.78 81.49 -12.86
C SER A 75 55.11 80.71 -12.95
N SER A 76 56.23 81.37 -12.66
CA SER A 76 57.56 80.74 -12.65
C SER A 76 57.98 80.19 -11.28
N ARG A 77 57.46 80.76 -10.19
CA ARG A 77 57.87 80.44 -8.81
C ARG A 77 57.15 79.22 -8.23
N TYR A 78 55.87 79.07 -8.55
CA TYR A 78 55.01 78.02 -7.96
C TYR A 78 54.38 77.12 -9.03
N GLY A 79 54.86 77.22 -10.27
CA GLY A 79 54.54 76.27 -11.32
C GLY A 79 53.11 76.39 -11.86
N PHE A 80 52.60 77.62 -11.99
CA PHE A 80 51.34 77.88 -12.66
C PHE A 80 51.63 78.32 -14.10
N SER A 81 50.98 77.73 -15.09
CA SER A 81 51.01 78.23 -16.47
C SER A 81 49.62 78.20 -17.07
N ALA A 82 49.30 79.11 -17.99
CA ALA A 82 48.02 79.06 -18.67
C ALA A 82 48.21 79.18 -20.17
N THR A 83 47.34 78.54 -20.93
CA THR A 83 47.24 78.68 -22.37
C THR A 83 45.88 79.25 -22.72
N ILE A 84 45.81 80.11 -23.73
CA ILE A 84 44.56 80.65 -24.26
C ILE A 84 44.15 79.79 -25.46
N ASN A 85 42.89 79.37 -25.48
CA ASN A 85 42.29 78.61 -26.57
C ASN A 85 41.18 79.45 -27.22
N THR A 86 40.66 79.02 -28.38
CA THR A 86 39.66 79.78 -29.16
C THR A 86 38.34 80.05 -28.42
N SER A 87 38.05 79.30 -27.34
CA SER A 87 36.83 79.38 -26.53
C SER A 87 37.07 79.66 -25.04
N GLY A 88 38.30 79.98 -24.62
CA GLY A 88 38.62 80.17 -23.21
C GLY A 88 40.10 80.04 -22.86
N SER A 89 40.42 79.54 -21.67
CA SER A 89 41.79 79.24 -21.24
C SER A 89 41.87 77.97 -20.41
N THR A 90 43.03 77.33 -20.47
CA THR A 90 43.40 76.21 -19.61
C THR A 90 44.52 76.65 -18.68
N LEU A 91 44.26 76.64 -17.37
CA LEU A 91 45.28 76.75 -16.34
C LEU A 91 45.89 75.38 -16.10
N THR A 92 47.21 75.33 -16.05
CA THR A 92 48.03 74.19 -15.64
C THR A 92 48.66 74.52 -14.31
N ILE A 93 48.45 73.64 -13.33
CA ILE A 93 49.08 73.67 -12.02
C ILE A 93 50.09 72.51 -12.03
N THR A 94 51.39 72.76 -11.95
CA THR A 94 52.39 71.68 -12.05
C THR A 94 52.54 70.87 -10.77
N ASN A 95 52.20 71.47 -9.63
CA ASN A 95 52.31 70.83 -8.32
C ASN A 95 51.15 71.30 -7.44
N VAL A 96 50.11 70.47 -7.34
CA VAL A 96 48.94 70.75 -6.48
C VAL A 96 49.33 70.60 -5.01
N SER A 97 48.97 71.57 -4.18
CA SER A 97 49.39 71.61 -2.77
C SER A 97 48.28 72.13 -1.85
N ARG A 98 48.22 71.60 -0.63
CA ARG A 98 47.31 72.07 0.43
C ARG A 98 47.98 73.02 1.43
N THR A 99 49.26 73.29 1.28
CA THR A 99 50.04 74.11 2.22
C THR A 99 50.79 75.25 1.53
N ASP A 100 51.82 74.93 0.74
CA ASP A 100 52.69 75.91 0.07
C ASP A 100 52.41 75.96 -1.44
N PRO A 101 52.21 77.14 -2.06
CA PRO A 101 52.19 78.49 -1.47
C PRO A 101 50.94 78.83 -0.66
N PHE A 102 49.85 78.10 -0.85
CA PHE A 102 48.58 78.22 -0.13
C PHE A 102 47.77 76.94 -0.34
N ASN A 103 46.67 76.78 0.38
CA ASN A 103 45.75 75.66 0.16
C ASN A 103 44.99 75.81 -1.16
N MET A 104 45.35 75.00 -2.16
CA MET A 104 44.72 74.99 -3.48
C MET A 104 43.34 74.32 -3.51
N GLU A 105 42.92 73.69 -2.41
CA GLU A 105 41.59 73.08 -2.23
C GLU A 105 40.50 74.15 -2.02
N THR A 106 40.24 74.94 -3.06
CA THR A 106 39.37 76.10 -2.99
C THR A 106 38.72 76.42 -4.33
N ARG A 107 37.93 77.50 -4.38
CA ARG A 107 37.28 78.02 -5.58
C ARG A 107 38.31 78.65 -6.52
N TRP A 108 38.22 78.27 -7.79
CA TRP A 108 39.04 78.79 -8.88
C TRP A 108 38.16 79.46 -9.91
N THR A 109 38.48 80.70 -10.22
CA THR A 109 37.69 81.51 -11.14
C THR A 109 38.57 82.16 -12.19
N CYS A 110 37.99 82.38 -13.36
CA CYS A 110 38.63 83.15 -14.41
C CYS A 110 37.83 84.43 -14.67
N PHE A 111 38.55 85.51 -14.93
CA PHE A 111 37.99 86.83 -15.16
C PHE A 111 38.31 87.30 -16.57
N PRO A 112 37.36 87.20 -17.51
CA PRO A 112 37.48 87.90 -18.78
C PRO A 112 37.55 89.41 -18.54
N CYS A 113 38.61 90.01 -19.04
CA CYS A 113 38.87 91.44 -19.12
C CYS A 113 39.21 92.14 -17.79
N GLY A 114 39.74 91.38 -16.81
CA GLY A 114 40.26 91.90 -15.53
C GLY A 114 39.21 92.54 -14.59
N SER A 115 37.93 92.54 -14.99
CA SER A 115 36.82 93.18 -14.26
C SER A 115 36.17 92.24 -13.26
N VAL A 116 36.07 92.66 -11.99
CA VAL A 116 35.41 91.90 -10.90
C VAL A 116 33.91 91.63 -11.19
N LYS A 117 33.29 92.33 -12.14
CA LYS A 117 31.84 92.23 -12.44
C LYS A 117 31.44 91.05 -13.33
N ARG A 118 32.40 90.30 -13.90
CA ARG A 118 32.11 89.15 -14.80
C ARG A 118 33.01 87.97 -14.47
N GLU A 119 32.89 87.47 -13.24
CA GLU A 119 33.55 86.24 -12.82
C GLU A 119 32.93 85.02 -13.52
N VAL A 120 33.77 84.12 -14.03
CA VAL A 120 33.35 82.79 -14.49
C VAL A 120 33.96 81.76 -13.54
N THR A 121 33.13 80.96 -12.90
CA THR A 121 33.62 79.86 -12.07
C THR A 121 34.21 78.78 -12.97
N ALA A 122 35.53 78.57 -12.86
CA ALA A 122 36.21 77.46 -13.54
C ALA A 122 36.12 76.18 -12.71
N CYS A 123 36.13 76.31 -11.39
CA CYS A 123 35.87 75.23 -10.45
C CYS A 123 35.31 75.80 -9.14
N ASP A 124 34.16 75.29 -8.69
CA ASP A 124 33.53 75.73 -7.44
C ASP A 124 34.40 75.40 -6.21
N LYS A 125 35.03 74.23 -6.22
CA LYS A 125 36.03 73.80 -5.23
C LYS A 125 36.91 72.72 -5.85
N LEU A 126 38.21 72.99 -5.99
CA LEU A 126 39.15 71.97 -6.45
C LEU A 126 39.34 70.94 -5.34
N GLU A 127 38.78 69.74 -5.50
CA GLU A 127 39.02 68.65 -4.57
C GLU A 127 40.48 68.17 -4.71
N VAL A 128 41.27 68.32 -3.65
CA VAL A 128 42.65 67.81 -3.61
C VAL A 128 42.65 66.49 -2.86
N TYR A 129 43.28 65.47 -3.44
CA TYR A 129 43.37 64.16 -2.81
C TYR A 129 44.82 63.65 -2.73
N ALA A 130 45.07 62.75 -1.79
CA ALA A 130 46.25 61.91 -1.78
C ALA A 130 45.80 60.45 -1.85
N PRO A 131 46.31 59.64 -2.80
CA PRO A 131 45.91 58.25 -2.94
C PRO A 131 46.27 57.45 -1.69
N PRO A 132 45.54 56.35 -1.41
CA PRO A 132 45.86 55.45 -0.31
C PRO A 132 47.29 54.90 -0.45
N GLU A 133 48.10 55.09 0.59
CA GLU A 133 49.44 54.51 0.68
C GLU A 133 49.37 53.14 1.35
N ASN A 134 50.06 52.15 0.77
CA ASN A 134 50.14 50.76 1.24
C ASN A 134 48.77 50.14 1.60
N PRO A 135 47.78 50.16 0.70
CA PRO A 135 46.48 49.57 0.98
C PRO A 135 46.62 48.06 1.18
N SER A 136 46.04 47.54 2.27
CA SER A 136 46.07 46.12 2.60
C SER A 136 44.72 45.66 3.11
N CYS A 137 44.28 44.49 2.64
CA CYS A 137 42.99 43.90 2.98
C CYS A 137 43.15 42.50 3.57
N THR A 138 42.39 42.21 4.62
CA THR A 138 42.36 40.94 5.34
C THR A 138 40.93 40.44 5.47
N VAL A 139 40.76 39.11 5.46
CA VAL A 139 39.49 38.44 5.72
C VAL A 139 39.58 37.73 7.05
N ARG A 140 38.54 37.87 7.88
CA ARG A 140 38.39 37.17 9.15
C ARG A 140 37.06 36.42 9.17
N GLU A 141 37.12 35.14 9.49
CA GLU A 141 35.94 34.33 9.75
C GLU A 141 35.48 34.57 11.19
N ASN A 142 34.20 34.91 11.37
CA ASN A 142 33.59 35.08 12.67
C ASN A 142 32.86 33.79 13.05
N THR A 143 33.41 33.09 14.05
CA THR A 143 32.89 31.83 14.56
C THR A 143 32.55 31.99 16.04
N ALA A 144 31.32 31.61 16.43
CA ALA A 144 30.96 31.47 17.84
C ALA A 144 31.43 30.11 18.39
N ILE A 145 31.45 29.09 17.52
CA ILE A 145 31.84 27.71 17.81
C ILE A 145 32.85 27.28 16.73
N PRO A 146 33.93 26.56 17.07
CA PRO A 146 34.86 26.03 16.06
C PRO A 146 34.14 25.17 15.01
N GLY A 147 34.30 25.48 13.73
CA GLY A 147 33.63 24.78 12.63
C GLY A 147 32.30 25.39 12.17
N ASP A 148 31.75 26.35 12.93
CA ASP A 148 30.47 26.98 12.61
C ASP A 148 30.65 28.50 12.42
N ILE A 149 30.84 28.88 11.15
CA ILE A 149 31.03 30.25 10.72
C ILE A 149 29.69 30.94 10.50
N GLU A 150 29.48 32.07 11.18
CA GLU A 150 28.25 32.86 11.08
C GLU A 150 28.37 33.99 10.05
N SER A 151 29.54 34.62 9.99
CA SER A 151 29.81 35.74 9.10
C SER A 151 31.29 35.86 8.76
N VAL A 152 31.58 36.63 7.72
CA VAL A 152 32.92 36.99 7.28
C VAL A 152 33.08 38.49 7.38
N THR A 153 34.12 38.94 8.10
CA THR A 153 34.54 40.35 8.12
C THR A 153 35.64 40.57 7.10
N VAL A 154 35.44 41.52 6.19
CA VAL A 154 36.50 41.99 5.28
C VAL A 154 36.95 43.35 5.76
N SER A 155 38.23 43.48 6.13
CA SER A 155 38.82 44.73 6.63
C SER A 155 39.95 45.20 5.71
N CYS A 156 39.95 46.47 5.36
CA CYS A 156 41.01 47.10 4.57
C CYS A 156 41.56 48.34 5.27
N SER A 157 42.87 48.51 5.23
CA SER A 157 43.54 49.64 5.86
C SER A 157 44.52 50.33 4.92
N THR A 158 44.76 51.61 5.16
CA THR A 158 45.80 52.42 4.49
C THR A 158 46.54 53.26 5.52
N THR A 159 47.84 53.46 5.29
CA THR A 159 48.68 54.26 6.19
C THR A 159 48.53 55.76 5.97
N LYS A 160 48.05 56.19 4.80
CA LYS A 160 47.94 57.60 4.41
C LYS A 160 46.92 57.76 3.29
N VAL A 161 45.96 58.66 3.47
CA VAL A 161 44.98 59.06 2.45
C VAL A 161 44.49 60.47 2.76
N TYR A 162 44.07 61.23 1.76
CA TYR A 162 43.36 62.48 1.96
C TYR A 162 42.31 62.69 0.85
N PRO A 163 41.09 63.17 1.15
CA PRO A 163 40.45 63.32 2.47
C PRO A 163 40.28 61.97 3.21
N GLN A 164 39.38 61.88 4.20
CA GLN A 164 39.09 60.59 4.86
C GLN A 164 38.74 59.52 3.82
N ALA A 165 39.17 58.28 4.03
CA ALA A 165 38.86 57.22 3.08
C ALA A 165 37.41 56.77 3.17
N LYS A 166 36.85 56.42 2.01
CA LYS A 166 35.67 55.57 1.86
C LYS A 166 36.08 54.22 1.29
N CYS A 167 35.23 53.22 1.50
CA CYS A 167 35.43 51.90 0.93
C CYS A 167 34.21 51.42 0.15
N SER A 168 34.47 50.58 -0.85
CA SER A 168 33.51 49.68 -1.46
C SER A 168 34.11 48.27 -1.49
N PHE A 169 33.27 47.26 -1.31
CA PHE A 169 33.68 45.87 -1.27
C PHE A 169 32.91 45.07 -2.31
N GLU A 170 33.59 44.13 -2.94
CA GLU A 170 33.06 43.21 -3.94
C GLU A 170 33.41 41.77 -3.59
N ARG A 171 32.51 40.86 -3.94
CA ARG A 171 32.71 39.41 -3.88
C ARG A 171 32.87 38.82 -5.26
N ARG A 172 33.70 37.79 -5.36
CA ARG A 172 33.69 36.84 -6.48
C ARG A 172 33.54 35.42 -5.95
N THR A 173 32.56 34.71 -6.48
CA THR A 173 32.30 33.30 -6.14
C THR A 173 32.84 32.42 -7.26
N ASN A 174 33.67 31.42 -6.92
CA ASN A 174 34.29 30.47 -7.85
C ASN A 174 35.00 31.15 -9.05
N GLY A 175 35.63 32.31 -8.82
CA GLY A 175 36.31 33.08 -9.87
C GLY A 175 35.38 33.81 -10.86
N GLY A 176 34.07 33.86 -10.58
CA GLY A 176 33.07 34.53 -11.42
C GLY A 176 33.13 36.07 -11.38
N ALA A 177 32.03 36.69 -11.81
CA ALA A 177 31.90 38.15 -11.85
C ALA A 177 31.97 38.78 -10.46
N SER A 178 32.49 40.02 -10.41
CA SER A 178 32.46 40.85 -9.20
C SER A 178 31.03 41.28 -8.89
N VAL A 179 30.60 41.08 -7.65
CA VAL A 179 29.31 41.55 -7.12
C VAL A 179 29.57 42.48 -5.94
N ALA A 180 29.16 43.73 -6.04
CA ALA A 180 29.30 44.70 -4.96
C ALA A 180 28.38 44.35 -3.78
N PHE A 181 28.87 44.51 -2.55
CA PHE A 181 28.02 44.36 -1.37
C PHE A 181 27.09 45.56 -1.23
N ASN A 182 25.80 45.30 -1.03
CA ASN A 182 24.81 46.33 -0.73
C ASN A 182 24.76 46.62 0.78
N LYS A 183 25.91 46.85 1.39
CA LYS A 183 26.07 47.22 2.80
C LYS A 183 27.05 48.38 2.91
N THR A 184 26.74 49.35 3.75
CA THR A 184 27.62 50.49 4.01
C THR A 184 28.79 50.04 4.89
N PRO A 185 30.04 50.18 4.43
CA PRO A 185 31.18 49.84 5.26
C PRO A 185 31.38 50.83 6.39
N THR A 186 31.93 50.35 7.50
CA THR A 186 32.31 51.20 8.64
C THR A 186 33.77 51.60 8.47
N CYS A 187 34.07 52.91 8.43
CA CYS A 187 35.44 53.43 8.30
C CYS A 187 35.83 54.26 9.54
N ASN A 188 37.00 53.97 10.08
CA ASN A 188 37.56 54.61 11.27
C ASN A 188 38.83 55.41 10.89
N PRO A 189 38.71 56.72 10.55
CA PRO A 189 39.85 57.54 10.18
C PRO A 189 40.57 58.11 11.41
N THR A 190 41.89 58.10 11.39
CA THR A 190 42.78 58.69 12.41
C THR A 190 43.68 59.75 11.76
N PRO A 191 43.60 61.04 12.15
CA PRO A 191 44.39 62.10 11.55
C PRO A 191 45.87 62.04 11.97
N SER A 192 46.77 62.39 11.05
CA SER A 192 48.19 62.62 11.33
C SER A 192 48.42 63.96 12.02
N THR A 193 49.50 64.10 12.79
CA THR A 193 49.88 65.34 13.49
C THR A 193 50.59 66.39 12.62
N GLY A 194 50.96 66.06 11.38
CA GLY A 194 51.65 66.96 10.45
C GLY A 194 50.73 67.87 9.63
N THR A 195 51.32 68.91 9.02
CA THR A 195 50.69 69.76 8.01
C THR A 195 51.35 69.53 6.64
N PRO A 196 50.59 69.16 5.59
CA PRO A 196 49.14 68.96 5.59
C PRO A 196 48.70 67.68 6.32
N VAL A 197 47.45 67.66 6.80
CA VAL A 197 46.88 66.51 7.50
C VAL A 197 46.55 65.40 6.50
N TYR A 198 46.92 64.17 6.85
CA TYR A 198 46.51 62.93 6.20
C TYR A 198 45.79 62.03 7.19
N TYR A 199 45.07 61.03 6.69
CA TYR A 199 44.38 60.04 7.52
C TYR A 199 45.01 58.67 7.34
N ARG A 200 45.19 57.96 8.46
CA ARG A 200 45.21 56.50 8.47
C ARG A 200 43.76 56.05 8.58
N SER A 201 43.31 55.15 7.72
CA SER A 201 41.92 54.68 7.77
C SER A 201 41.87 53.17 7.74
N GLU A 202 40.97 52.61 8.56
CA GLU A 202 40.60 51.20 8.52
C GLU A 202 39.10 51.12 8.27
N CYS A 203 38.70 50.35 7.27
CA CYS A 203 37.32 50.16 6.88
C CYS A 203 36.97 48.68 6.86
N SER A 204 35.80 48.31 7.37
CA SER A 204 35.34 46.92 7.40
C SER A 204 33.88 46.75 7.01
N VAL A 205 33.54 45.54 6.54
CA VAL A 205 32.15 45.10 6.29
C VAL A 205 31.97 43.67 6.79
N ASP A 206 30.85 43.42 7.48
CA ASP A 206 30.46 42.11 7.98
C ASP A 206 29.36 41.50 7.09
N VAL A 207 29.64 40.30 6.58
CA VAL A 207 28.75 39.60 5.64
C VAL A 207 28.34 38.24 6.20
N PRO A 208 27.05 38.01 6.53
CA PRO A 208 26.55 36.71 6.92
C PRO A 208 26.81 35.65 5.85
N VAL A 209 27.19 34.45 6.24
CA VAL A 209 27.48 33.36 5.29
C VAL A 209 26.25 32.95 4.48
N ALA A 210 25.04 33.15 5.01
CA ALA A 210 23.78 32.94 4.31
C ALA A 210 23.66 33.79 3.02
N GLU A 211 24.26 34.98 2.99
CA GLU A 211 24.28 35.85 1.81
C GLU A 211 25.38 35.44 0.81
N LEU A 212 26.37 34.67 1.27
CA LEU A 212 27.47 34.15 0.45
C LEU A 212 27.03 32.91 -0.33
N GLY A 213 26.38 31.96 0.35
CA GLY A 213 26.03 30.66 -0.23
C GLY A 213 27.24 29.76 -0.46
N GLU A 214 27.02 28.59 -1.07
CA GLU A 214 28.09 27.62 -1.35
C GLU A 214 29.13 28.14 -2.36
N GLY A 215 30.39 27.78 -2.14
CA GLY A 215 31.49 28.02 -3.07
C GLY A 215 32.70 28.67 -2.42
N THR A 216 33.73 28.89 -3.23
CA THR A 216 34.93 29.61 -2.83
C THR A 216 34.77 31.10 -3.15
N HIS A 217 34.71 31.90 -2.09
CA HIS A 217 34.52 33.34 -2.15
C HIS A 217 35.86 34.06 -1.98
N SER A 218 36.13 34.97 -2.91
CA SER A 218 37.26 35.90 -2.84
C SER A 218 36.73 37.33 -2.77
N PHE A 219 37.44 38.20 -2.07
CA PHE A 219 36.99 39.56 -1.77
C PHE A 219 37.95 40.59 -2.34
N ARG A 220 37.38 41.62 -2.95
CA ARG A 220 38.09 42.79 -3.44
C ARG A 220 37.53 44.03 -2.76
N ALA A 221 38.38 44.99 -2.49
CA ALA A 221 37.95 46.25 -1.95
C ALA A 221 38.63 47.42 -2.65
N PHE A 222 37.93 48.52 -2.74
CA PHE A 222 38.47 49.79 -3.18
C PHE A 222 38.47 50.68 -1.96
N ILE A 223 39.65 51.00 -1.45
CA ILE A 223 39.84 52.07 -0.48
C ILE A 223 40.20 53.32 -1.26
N TYR A 224 39.40 54.38 -1.14
CA TYR A 224 39.56 55.56 -1.98
C TYR A 224 39.33 56.85 -1.18
N PRO A 225 39.95 57.96 -1.57
CA PRO A 225 39.71 59.25 -0.93
C PRO A 225 38.26 59.70 -1.13
N ASP A 226 37.65 60.31 -0.12
CA ASP A 226 36.29 60.87 -0.21
C ASP A 226 36.24 62.14 -1.08
N VAL A 227 36.33 61.93 -2.39
CA VAL A 227 36.21 62.93 -3.44
C VAL A 227 35.29 62.41 -4.54
N THR A 228 34.82 63.30 -5.40
CA THR A 228 33.93 62.97 -6.51
C THR A 228 34.59 62.00 -7.47
N GLY A 229 34.03 60.79 -7.63
CA GLY A 229 34.63 59.75 -8.48
C GLY A 229 35.87 59.07 -7.87
N GLY A 230 36.07 59.16 -6.55
CA GLY A 230 37.26 58.62 -5.88
C GLY A 230 37.57 57.15 -6.15
N THR A 231 36.54 56.31 -6.38
CA THR A 231 36.70 54.89 -6.76
C THR A 231 37.49 54.70 -8.05
N ASP A 232 37.38 55.63 -9.00
CA ASP A 232 38.04 55.56 -10.31
C ASP A 232 39.51 55.98 -10.23
N LEU A 233 39.92 56.58 -9.10
CA LEU A 233 41.27 57.08 -8.86
C LEU A 233 42.20 56.01 -8.26
N VAL A 234 41.67 54.84 -7.90
CA VAL A 234 42.41 53.78 -7.21
C VAL A 234 42.24 52.44 -7.91
N ALA A 235 43.24 51.56 -7.75
CA ALA A 235 43.11 50.16 -8.14
C ALA A 235 42.44 49.34 -7.05
N ALA A 236 41.75 48.27 -7.44
CA ALA A 236 41.20 47.30 -6.49
C ALA A 236 42.34 46.65 -5.67
N THR A 237 42.16 46.61 -4.35
CA THR A 237 43.01 45.83 -3.44
C THR A 237 42.34 44.48 -3.18
N THR A 238 43.01 43.40 -3.54
CA THR A 238 42.49 42.04 -3.33
C THR A 238 42.91 41.55 -1.96
N ALA A 239 41.97 41.01 -1.19
CA ALA A 239 42.31 40.39 0.08
C ALA A 239 43.12 39.10 -0.16
N SER A 240 44.06 38.80 0.72
CA SER A 240 45.02 37.70 0.54
C SER A 240 44.42 36.30 0.72
N THR A 241 43.20 36.20 1.25
CA THR A 241 42.56 34.95 1.68
C THR A 241 41.18 34.79 1.05
N THR A 242 40.84 33.52 0.76
CA THR A 242 39.53 33.10 0.26
C THR A 242 38.79 32.30 1.33
N VAL A 243 37.47 32.39 1.35
CA VAL A 243 36.61 31.60 2.25
C VAL A 243 35.86 30.57 1.40
N THR A 244 36.02 29.29 1.71
CA THR A 244 35.31 28.21 1.00
C THR A 244 34.20 27.67 1.89
N LEU A 245 32.97 27.82 1.42
CA LEU A 245 31.77 27.34 2.09
C LEU A 245 31.23 26.12 1.35
N THR A 246 30.88 25.07 2.07
CA THR A 246 30.41 23.80 1.51
C THR A 246 29.11 23.38 2.19
N LEU A 247 28.15 22.90 1.40
CA LEU A 247 26.90 22.41 1.96
C LEU A 247 27.11 21.04 2.64
N PRO A 248 26.37 20.76 3.73
CA PRO A 248 26.38 19.45 4.38
C PRO A 248 25.78 18.37 3.47
N GLY A 249 26.22 17.13 3.64
CA GLY A 249 25.72 16.00 2.85
C GLY A 249 24.91 15.05 3.71
N ALA A 250 23.71 14.65 3.27
CA ALA A 250 22.88 13.62 3.91
C ALA A 250 22.50 12.56 2.88
N SER A 251 23.43 11.67 2.55
CA SER A 251 23.22 10.66 1.50
C SER A 251 22.85 9.26 2.01
N SER A 252 22.90 9.00 3.32
CA SER A 252 22.57 7.69 3.89
C SER A 252 21.74 7.79 5.17
N TYR A 253 20.97 6.73 5.41
CA TYR A 253 20.24 6.47 6.65
C TYR A 253 20.39 4.99 7.01
N THR A 254 20.21 4.68 8.29
CA THR A 254 20.18 3.31 8.81
C THR A 254 18.87 3.10 9.56
N CYS A 255 18.25 1.93 9.42
CA CYS A 255 17.00 1.61 10.10
C CYS A 255 17.15 0.37 10.98
N SER A 256 16.38 0.31 12.08
CA SER A 256 16.43 -0.76 13.07
C SER A 256 15.84 -2.09 12.59
N SER A 257 15.02 -2.05 11.54
CA SER A 257 14.39 -3.23 10.94
C SER A 257 14.97 -3.45 9.55
N GLU A 258 15.36 -4.69 9.25
CA GLU A 258 15.82 -5.07 7.91
C GLU A 258 14.67 -4.99 6.91
N MET A 259 14.96 -4.46 5.72
CA MET A 259 13.99 -4.43 4.64
C MET A 259 14.01 -5.74 3.86
N ILE A 260 12.88 -6.43 3.79
CA ILE A 260 12.68 -7.62 2.96
C ILE A 260 11.91 -7.17 1.71
N GLN A 261 12.53 -7.30 0.54
CA GLN A 261 11.98 -6.83 -0.74
C GLN A 261 11.49 -5.36 -0.71
N GLY A 262 12.15 -4.51 0.09
CA GLY A 262 11.79 -3.09 0.25
C GLY A 262 10.71 -2.79 1.30
N TYR A 263 10.34 -3.75 2.16
CA TYR A 263 9.39 -3.57 3.25
C TYR A 263 10.06 -3.79 4.62
N PHE A 264 9.77 -2.92 5.59
CA PHE A 264 10.09 -3.16 6.99
C PHE A 264 9.27 -4.30 7.55
N ASN A 265 9.91 -5.24 8.24
CA ASN A 265 9.21 -6.27 8.98
C ASN A 265 8.56 -5.66 10.25
N GLY A 266 7.25 -5.82 10.41
CA GLY A 266 6.45 -5.30 11.52
C GLY A 266 5.62 -4.06 11.17
N LYS A 267 5.13 -3.36 12.20
CA LYS A 267 4.29 -2.15 12.08
C LYS A 267 5.02 -0.84 12.38
N SER A 268 6.30 -0.90 12.74
CA SER A 268 7.08 0.27 13.09
C SER A 268 8.55 0.07 12.78
N ALA A 269 9.23 1.14 12.40
CA ALA A 269 10.66 1.16 12.15
C ALA A 269 11.27 2.44 12.69
N ARG A 270 12.47 2.35 13.26
CA ARG A 270 13.26 3.50 13.69
C ARG A 270 14.40 3.70 12.71
N CYS A 271 14.45 4.86 12.05
CA CYS A 271 15.49 5.21 11.09
C CYS A 271 16.31 6.40 11.59
N THR A 272 17.63 6.32 11.47
CA THR A 272 18.56 7.39 11.83
C THR A 272 19.23 7.89 10.55
N CYS A 273 19.08 9.17 10.29
CA CYS A 273 19.86 9.85 9.26
C CYS A 273 21.08 10.50 9.87
N SER A 274 22.21 10.43 9.18
CA SER A 274 23.46 11.05 9.61
C SER A 274 24.05 11.86 8.47
N LEU A 275 24.86 12.86 8.81
CA LEU A 275 25.64 13.57 7.81
C LEU A 275 26.73 12.65 7.25
N THR A 276 26.88 12.64 5.94
CA THR A 276 28.02 12.06 5.24
C THR A 276 29.16 13.07 5.06
N SER A 277 28.85 14.36 5.18
CA SER A 277 29.81 15.45 5.30
C SER A 277 29.20 16.58 6.12
N ASP A 278 29.95 17.10 7.09
CA ASP A 278 29.44 18.13 8.00
C ASP A 278 29.17 19.46 7.28
N GLY A 279 29.81 19.71 6.15
CA GLY A 279 29.79 21.01 5.49
C GLY A 279 30.60 22.05 6.27
N TYR A 280 30.67 23.26 5.73
CA TYR A 280 31.27 24.41 6.39
C TYR A 280 30.46 25.66 6.02
N PRO A 281 29.67 26.24 6.94
CA PRO A 281 29.52 25.91 8.37
C PRO A 281 28.91 24.52 8.64
N ASN A 282 29.20 23.96 9.82
CA ASN A 282 28.67 22.68 10.28
C ASN A 282 27.14 22.62 10.15
N GLY A 283 26.66 21.61 9.44
CA GLY A 283 25.24 21.37 9.22
C GLY A 283 24.60 20.44 10.24
N GLN A 284 23.31 20.23 10.06
CA GLN A 284 22.50 19.26 10.79
C GLN A 284 21.56 18.53 9.83
N VAL A 285 21.15 17.33 10.20
CA VAL A 285 20.12 16.59 9.44
C VAL A 285 18.73 16.97 9.91
N GLN A 286 17.80 17.10 8.96
CA GLN A 286 16.39 17.29 9.24
C GLN A 286 15.53 16.41 8.33
N TRP A 287 14.53 15.77 8.92
CA TRP A 287 13.55 14.97 8.19
C TRP A 287 12.36 15.81 7.74
N TYR A 288 11.89 15.52 6.53
CA TYR A 288 10.75 16.15 5.89
C TYR A 288 9.75 15.12 5.37
N ARG A 289 8.47 15.46 5.45
CA ARG A 289 7.34 14.75 4.82
C ARG A 289 6.44 15.80 4.16
N ASP A 290 6.03 15.58 2.92
CA ASP A 290 5.18 16.54 2.18
C ASP A 290 5.72 17.99 2.16
N SER A 291 7.04 18.13 2.08
CA SER A 291 7.78 19.42 2.15
C SER A 291 7.71 20.16 3.50
N GLN A 292 7.14 19.54 4.54
CA GLN A 292 7.13 20.06 5.91
C GLN A 292 8.11 19.31 6.79
N THR A 293 8.67 20.00 7.79
CA THR A 293 9.53 19.36 8.79
C THR A 293 8.70 18.40 9.64
N VAL A 294 9.25 17.21 9.91
CA VAL A 294 8.59 16.27 10.82
C VAL A 294 8.77 16.77 12.27
N PRO A 295 7.70 17.13 12.98
CA PRO A 295 7.79 17.68 14.33
C PRO A 295 8.26 16.62 15.33
N GLY A 296 9.05 17.03 16.33
CA GLY A 296 9.53 16.14 17.40
C GLY A 296 10.71 15.25 17.02
N VAL A 297 11.26 15.38 15.82
CA VAL A 297 12.47 14.67 15.39
C VAL A 297 13.71 15.47 15.78
N SER A 298 14.50 14.94 16.71
CA SER A 298 15.78 15.52 17.15
C SER A 298 16.94 14.59 16.83
N GLY A 299 18.07 15.14 16.37
CA GLY A 299 19.30 14.36 16.14
C GLY A 299 19.19 13.34 14.99
N GLY A 300 18.34 13.60 14.00
CA GLY A 300 18.21 12.73 12.82
C GLY A 300 17.44 11.43 13.03
N VAL A 301 16.85 11.20 14.20
CA VAL A 301 16.09 9.96 14.51
C VAL A 301 14.61 10.12 14.16
N LEU A 302 14.13 9.26 13.27
CA LEU A 302 12.75 9.21 12.79
C LEU A 302 12.10 7.88 13.21
N ASP A 303 11.05 7.96 14.03
CA ASP A 303 10.19 6.83 14.35
C ASP A 303 8.98 6.80 13.41
N ILE A 304 8.85 5.71 12.65
CA ILE A 304 7.83 5.53 11.62
C ILE A 304 6.89 4.42 12.07
N THR A 305 5.59 4.65 11.91
CA THR A 305 4.55 3.66 12.18
C THR A 305 3.69 3.45 10.94
N PHE A 306 3.20 2.23 10.76
CA PHE A 306 2.32 1.89 9.66
C PHE A 306 1.02 2.70 9.72
N ASP A 307 0.66 3.30 8.59
CA ASP A 307 -0.57 4.06 8.39
C ASP A 307 -1.34 3.43 7.24
N SER A 308 -2.51 2.86 7.51
CA SER A 308 -3.33 2.21 6.49
C SER A 308 -3.92 3.19 5.48
N SER A 309 -4.03 4.48 5.82
CA SER A 309 -4.50 5.53 4.91
C SER A 309 -3.43 5.98 3.91
N ASN A 310 -2.15 5.84 4.30
CA ASN A 310 -1.00 6.11 3.46
C ASN A 310 0.08 5.03 3.68
N PRO A 311 -0.07 3.86 3.04
CA PRO A 311 0.80 2.71 3.29
C PRO A 311 2.21 2.84 2.68
N GLU A 312 2.42 3.82 1.79
CA GLU A 312 3.73 4.12 1.19
C GLU A 312 4.17 5.53 1.59
N GLN A 313 4.68 5.65 2.81
CA GLN A 313 5.08 6.95 3.37
C GLN A 313 6.47 7.34 2.84
N VAL A 314 6.59 8.53 2.25
CA VAL A 314 7.86 9.03 1.73
C VAL A 314 8.43 10.10 2.67
N TYR A 315 9.66 9.89 3.10
CA TYR A 315 10.42 10.80 3.94
C TYR A 315 11.68 11.23 3.21
N THR A 316 12.07 12.50 3.36
CA THR A 316 13.32 13.02 2.82
C THR A 316 14.20 13.50 3.98
N CYS A 317 15.38 12.93 4.12
CA CYS A 317 16.40 13.48 5.00
C CYS A 317 17.27 14.46 4.22
N ARG A 318 17.44 15.67 4.76
CA ARG A 318 18.20 16.76 4.12
C ARG A 318 19.29 17.25 5.06
N GLY A 319 20.47 17.51 4.52
CA GLY A 319 21.50 18.28 5.21
C GLY A 319 21.16 19.76 5.18
N MET A 320 21.06 20.41 6.33
CA MET A 320 20.75 21.83 6.47
C MET A 320 21.91 22.56 7.14
N SER A 321 22.28 23.74 6.65
CA SER A 321 23.22 24.64 7.32
C SER A 321 22.81 26.10 7.14
N ALA A 322 23.56 27.03 7.76
CA ALA A 322 23.29 28.46 7.63
C ALA A 322 23.37 28.99 6.18
N ILE A 323 24.01 28.24 5.28
CA ILE A 323 24.18 28.63 3.87
C ILE A 323 23.16 27.98 2.92
N GLY A 324 22.29 27.08 3.41
CA GLY A 324 21.22 26.47 2.64
C GLY A 324 21.00 24.98 2.85
N GLU A 325 20.28 24.36 1.91
CA GLU A 325 20.01 22.93 1.83
C GLU A 325 21.07 22.23 0.98
N GLY A 326 21.72 21.22 1.53
CA GLY A 326 22.71 20.39 0.87
C GLY A 326 22.13 19.12 0.25
N SER A 327 22.91 18.04 0.22
CA SER A 327 22.42 16.79 -0.38
C SER A 327 21.34 16.14 0.49
N ASN A 328 20.48 15.35 -0.16
CA ASN A 328 19.38 14.69 0.48
C ASN A 328 19.26 13.22 0.05
N THR A 329 18.52 12.45 0.84
CA THR A 329 18.20 11.06 0.59
C THR A 329 16.74 10.79 0.93
N THR A 330 16.10 9.89 0.19
CA THR A 330 14.69 9.57 0.34
C THR A 330 14.50 8.16 0.89
N LEU A 331 13.67 8.04 1.91
CA LEU A 331 13.19 6.79 2.47
C LEU A 331 11.73 6.60 2.09
N THR A 332 11.43 5.54 1.34
CA THR A 332 10.06 5.07 1.14
C THR A 332 9.77 3.99 2.16
N ALA A 333 9.01 4.32 3.20
CA ALA A 333 8.62 3.39 4.24
C ALA A 333 7.40 2.58 3.78
N LYS A 334 7.64 1.29 3.54
CA LYS A 334 6.61 0.27 3.35
C LYS A 334 6.75 -0.75 4.47
N PHE A 335 5.63 -1.32 4.92
CA PHE A 335 5.62 -2.29 6.02
C PHE A 335 5.09 -3.64 5.56
N ALA A 336 5.59 -4.72 6.13
CA ALA A 336 5.05 -6.06 5.95
C ALA A 336 4.88 -6.69 7.33
N PHE A 337 3.66 -7.11 7.65
CA PHE A 337 3.34 -7.73 8.93
C PHE A 337 2.20 -8.73 8.78
N PHE A 338 2.15 -9.69 9.70
CA PHE A 338 1.04 -10.62 9.84
C PHE A 338 0.89 -10.99 11.32
N GLU A 339 -0.17 -10.51 11.96
CA GLU A 339 -0.45 -10.79 13.38
C GLU A 339 -0.96 -12.22 13.58
N GLN A 340 -0.39 -12.92 14.56
CA GLN A 340 -0.71 -14.32 14.87
C GLN A 340 -2.16 -14.52 15.31
N ASP A 341 -2.71 -15.68 14.96
CA ASP A 341 -4.04 -16.15 15.35
C ASP A 341 -5.23 -15.32 14.85
N THR A 342 -5.03 -14.52 13.79
CA THR A 342 -6.06 -13.60 13.24
C THR A 342 -6.84 -14.15 12.06
N VAL A 343 -6.41 -15.27 11.48
CA VAL A 343 -7.13 -15.94 10.39
C VAL A 343 -8.42 -16.58 10.92
N VAL A 344 -9.51 -16.36 10.20
CA VAL A 344 -10.84 -16.90 10.48
C VAL A 344 -11.30 -17.76 9.31
N LEU A 345 -11.78 -18.97 9.61
CA LEU A 345 -12.37 -19.89 8.65
C LEU A 345 -13.80 -20.21 9.07
N THR A 346 -14.76 -19.96 8.19
CA THR A 346 -16.19 -20.15 8.45
C THR A 346 -16.86 -20.91 7.32
N SER A 347 -17.90 -21.67 7.65
CA SER A 347 -18.79 -22.30 6.68
C SER A 347 -20.20 -21.72 6.81
N ALA A 348 -20.96 -21.69 5.71
CA ALA A 348 -22.38 -21.30 5.77
C ALA A 348 -23.30 -22.39 6.33
N ILE A 349 -22.75 -23.52 6.79
CA ILE A 349 -23.51 -24.64 7.32
C ILE A 349 -23.71 -24.46 8.83
N ASN A 350 -24.96 -24.60 9.28
CA ASN A 350 -25.27 -24.63 10.70
C ASN A 350 -24.62 -25.83 11.39
N ASN A 351 -23.89 -25.58 12.48
CA ASN A 351 -23.24 -26.61 13.29
C ASN A 351 -22.29 -27.53 12.48
N ASN A 352 -21.73 -27.03 11.36
CA ASN A 352 -20.80 -27.74 10.49
C ASN A 352 -21.30 -29.12 10.00
N THR A 353 -22.61 -29.34 9.98
CA THR A 353 -23.22 -30.62 9.58
C THR A 353 -24.21 -30.40 8.44
N PHE A 354 -24.04 -31.14 7.35
CA PHE A 354 -24.85 -30.97 6.15
C PHE A 354 -25.36 -32.30 5.60
N ASP A 355 -26.61 -32.32 5.17
CA ASP A 355 -27.31 -33.52 4.70
C ASP A 355 -27.31 -33.60 3.18
N LEU A 356 -26.69 -34.66 2.63
CA LEU A 356 -26.64 -34.95 1.21
C LEU A 356 -27.92 -35.64 0.76
N CYS A 357 -29.01 -34.89 0.65
CA CYS A 357 -30.31 -35.37 0.15
C CYS A 357 -30.47 -34.96 -1.32
N ASP A 358 -30.62 -35.93 -2.23
CA ASP A 358 -30.80 -35.81 -3.69
C ASP A 358 -30.77 -34.36 -4.23
N GLY A 359 -29.56 -33.84 -4.43
CA GLY A 359 -29.32 -32.47 -4.88
C GLY A 359 -27.83 -32.11 -4.91
N SER A 360 -27.44 -31.25 -5.86
CA SER A 360 -26.12 -30.61 -5.88
C SER A 360 -26.20 -29.36 -5.02
N ASN A 361 -25.65 -29.42 -3.81
CA ASN A 361 -25.57 -28.26 -2.93
C ASN A 361 -24.13 -27.78 -2.85
N GLN A 362 -23.91 -26.54 -3.29
CA GLN A 362 -22.65 -25.83 -3.14
C GLN A 362 -22.58 -25.27 -1.72
N ILE A 363 -21.55 -25.65 -0.99
CA ILE A 363 -21.32 -25.21 0.39
C ILE A 363 -20.22 -24.16 0.38
N PRO A 364 -20.55 -22.88 0.58
CA PRO A 364 -19.55 -21.84 0.62
C PRO A 364 -18.77 -21.90 1.94
N VAL A 365 -17.44 -21.96 1.82
CA VAL A 365 -16.49 -21.85 2.92
C VAL A 365 -15.65 -20.60 2.69
N THR A 366 -15.66 -19.70 3.65
CA THR A 366 -14.96 -18.41 3.59
C THR A 366 -13.80 -18.41 4.56
N CYS A 367 -12.60 -18.13 4.04
CA CYS A 367 -11.42 -17.85 4.83
C CYS A 367 -11.10 -16.37 4.72
N GLY A 368 -10.80 -15.71 5.84
CA GLY A 368 -10.51 -14.30 5.85
C GLY A 368 -9.66 -13.83 7.02
N VAL A 369 -9.18 -12.61 6.90
CA VAL A 369 -8.37 -11.90 7.90
C VAL A 369 -8.60 -10.40 7.72
N LEU A 370 -8.67 -9.65 8.82
CA LEU A 370 -8.81 -8.19 8.76
C LEU A 370 -7.59 -7.54 8.13
N LYS A 371 -7.80 -6.47 7.36
CA LYS A 371 -6.70 -5.71 6.74
C LYS A 371 -5.73 -5.10 7.75
N ASP A 372 -6.19 -4.84 8.98
CA ASP A 372 -5.35 -4.29 10.06
C ASP A 372 -4.39 -5.33 10.66
N HIS A 373 -4.62 -6.62 10.41
CA HIS A 373 -3.80 -7.71 10.94
C HIS A 373 -2.80 -8.27 9.93
N VAL A 374 -2.93 -7.92 8.64
CA VAL A 374 -2.00 -8.35 7.61
C VAL A 374 -1.84 -7.30 6.52
N TYR A 375 -0.60 -7.00 6.18
CA TYR A 375 -0.26 -6.14 5.06
C TYR A 375 1.12 -6.54 4.49
N PRO A 376 1.37 -6.45 3.18
CA PRO A 376 0.41 -6.22 2.09
C PRO A 376 -0.64 -7.33 1.95
N ALA A 377 -1.51 -7.22 0.94
CA ALA A 377 -2.55 -8.22 0.69
C ALA A 377 -1.98 -9.65 0.67
N PRO A 378 -2.53 -10.57 1.48
CA PRO A 378 -2.04 -11.94 1.54
C PRO A 378 -2.55 -12.79 0.38
N THR A 379 -1.96 -13.96 0.23
CA THR A 379 -2.50 -15.04 -0.61
C THR A 379 -3.22 -16.06 0.26
N PHE A 380 -4.23 -16.70 -0.32
CA PHE A 380 -5.02 -17.75 0.33
C PHE A 380 -4.85 -19.04 -0.46
N SER A 381 -4.72 -20.16 0.23
CA SER A 381 -4.75 -21.49 -0.37
C SER A 381 -5.67 -22.39 0.45
N PHE A 382 -6.37 -23.29 -0.24
CA PHE A 382 -7.26 -24.26 0.39
C PHE A 382 -6.76 -25.66 0.07
N SER A 383 -6.74 -26.52 1.08
CA SER A 383 -6.54 -27.94 0.92
C SER A 383 -7.66 -28.72 1.60
N GLN A 384 -8.02 -29.84 0.97
CA GLN A 384 -8.87 -30.88 1.51
C GLN A 384 -8.10 -32.21 1.39
N THR A 385 -8.50 -33.22 2.15
CA THR A 385 -8.12 -34.61 1.87
C THR A 385 -8.50 -34.99 0.42
N ASN A 386 -7.53 -34.83 -0.50
CA ASN A 386 -7.45 -35.31 -1.90
C ASN A 386 -7.72 -34.38 -3.11
N SER A 387 -7.75 -33.04 -3.00
CA SER A 387 -7.56 -32.17 -4.19
C SER A 387 -7.28 -30.70 -3.84
N PRO A 388 -6.48 -29.96 -4.64
CA PRO A 388 -6.49 -28.49 -4.65
C PRO A 388 -7.78 -27.96 -5.30
N PHE A 389 -8.26 -26.79 -4.85
CA PHE A 389 -9.44 -26.10 -5.39
C PHE A 389 -9.07 -25.08 -6.47
N ASP A 390 -9.82 -25.08 -7.58
CA ASP A 390 -9.60 -24.18 -8.73
C ASP A 390 -10.72 -23.14 -8.93
N ASN A 391 -11.72 -23.08 -8.04
CA ASN A 391 -12.77 -22.06 -8.12
C ASN A 391 -12.80 -21.25 -6.82
N SER A 392 -12.35 -19.99 -6.92
CA SER A 392 -12.40 -19.06 -5.81
C SER A 392 -12.96 -17.72 -6.25
N GLN A 393 -13.79 -17.12 -5.42
CA GLN A 393 -14.22 -15.75 -5.59
C GLN A 393 -13.68 -14.87 -4.47
N GLU A 394 -13.14 -13.71 -4.83
CA GLU A 394 -12.83 -12.64 -3.89
C GLU A 394 -14.14 -11.99 -3.46
N ARG A 395 -14.46 -12.03 -2.16
CA ARG A 395 -15.59 -11.25 -1.63
C ARG A 395 -15.11 -9.87 -1.20
N GLN A 396 -15.74 -8.83 -1.76
CA GLN A 396 -15.47 -7.45 -1.39
C GLN A 396 -16.24 -7.09 -0.10
N ASP A 397 -15.60 -7.31 1.04
CA ASP A 397 -15.86 -6.52 2.24
C ASP A 397 -14.69 -5.55 2.38
N GLY A 398 -14.96 -4.26 2.56
CA GLY A 398 -13.94 -3.21 2.56
C GLY A 398 -12.88 -3.40 3.66
N SER A 399 -13.21 -4.12 4.73
CA SER A 399 -12.39 -4.29 5.95
C SER A 399 -11.57 -5.59 6.02
N HIS A 400 -11.86 -6.60 5.19
CA HIS A 400 -11.22 -7.92 5.23
C HIS A 400 -10.53 -8.27 3.91
N TYR A 401 -9.44 -9.01 3.99
CA TYR A 401 -9.00 -9.87 2.89
C TYR A 401 -9.69 -11.22 3.06
N GLN A 402 -10.43 -11.69 2.06
CA GLN A 402 -11.16 -12.95 2.15
C GLN A 402 -11.27 -13.67 0.82
N ARG A 403 -11.24 -14.99 0.88
CA ARG A 403 -11.41 -15.89 -0.26
C ARG A 403 -12.47 -16.93 0.09
N GLN A 404 -13.46 -17.09 -0.79
CA GLN A 404 -14.48 -18.12 -0.67
C GLN A 404 -14.23 -19.24 -1.69
N ILE A 405 -14.42 -20.49 -1.25
CA ILE A 405 -14.54 -21.67 -2.12
C ILE A 405 -15.92 -22.29 -1.95
N ASP A 406 -16.43 -22.92 -3.01
CA ASP A 406 -17.70 -23.65 -2.97
C ASP A 406 -17.43 -25.15 -3.00
N LEU A 407 -17.59 -25.81 -1.85
CA LEU A 407 -17.44 -27.25 -1.73
C LEU A 407 -18.61 -27.97 -2.41
N ARG A 408 -18.30 -29.06 -3.11
CA ARG A 408 -19.27 -29.97 -3.72
C ARG A 408 -19.02 -31.40 -3.24
N PRO A 409 -19.39 -31.73 -2.00
CA PRO A 409 -19.18 -33.07 -1.46
C PRO A 409 -20.05 -34.09 -2.20
N ASP A 410 -19.43 -35.17 -2.65
CA ASP A 410 -20.03 -36.32 -3.32
C ASP A 410 -20.11 -37.56 -2.41
N VAL A 411 -19.31 -37.59 -1.35
CA VAL A 411 -19.23 -38.69 -0.38
C VAL A 411 -19.45 -38.20 1.05
N GLY A 412 -20.31 -38.90 1.79
CA GLY A 412 -20.52 -38.68 3.22
C GLY A 412 -19.29 -39.00 4.06
N GLY A 413 -19.07 -38.26 5.14
CA GLY A 413 -17.89 -38.40 5.99
C GLY A 413 -17.58 -37.14 6.78
N ILE A 414 -16.52 -37.19 7.57
CA ILE A 414 -15.91 -36.00 8.17
C ILE A 414 -14.81 -35.53 7.21
N HIS A 415 -14.94 -34.29 6.74
CA HIS A 415 -14.00 -33.65 5.84
C HIS A 415 -13.29 -32.51 6.56
N GLN A 416 -11.96 -32.55 6.57
CA GLN A 416 -11.14 -31.47 7.07
C GLN A 416 -10.83 -30.51 5.93
N VAL A 417 -11.17 -29.24 6.13
CA VAL A 417 -10.86 -28.17 5.19
C VAL A 417 -9.85 -27.27 5.87
N ILE A 418 -8.69 -27.09 5.25
CA ILE A 418 -7.61 -26.25 5.76
C ILE A 418 -7.50 -25.05 4.84
N CYS A 419 -7.60 -23.86 5.43
CA CYS A 419 -7.20 -22.63 4.78
C CYS A 419 -5.81 -22.22 5.28
N THR A 420 -4.92 -21.91 4.35
CA THR A 420 -3.59 -21.36 4.62
C THR A 420 -3.49 -19.99 4.01
N VAL A 421 -3.19 -19.00 4.85
CA VAL A 421 -3.00 -17.60 4.47
C VAL A 421 -1.51 -17.27 4.58
N THR A 422 -0.94 -16.69 3.53
CA THR A 422 0.50 -16.38 3.45
C THR A 422 0.68 -14.93 3.07
N ASN A 423 1.49 -14.19 3.84
CA ASN A 423 1.86 -12.83 3.48
C ASN A 423 2.71 -12.84 2.18
N THR A 424 2.45 -11.91 1.28
CA THR A 424 3.07 -11.86 -0.05
C THR A 424 4.54 -11.43 -0.04
N VAL A 425 4.99 -10.75 1.01
CA VAL A 425 6.36 -10.25 1.15
C VAL A 425 7.16 -11.11 2.13
N ILE A 426 6.62 -11.30 3.33
CA ILE A 426 7.22 -12.14 4.38
C ILE A 426 6.66 -13.57 4.29
N ILE A 427 7.01 -14.28 3.22
CA ILE A 427 6.45 -15.60 2.89
C ILE A 427 6.62 -16.67 3.99
N SER A 428 7.60 -16.50 4.89
CA SER A 428 7.78 -17.36 6.07
C SER A 428 6.66 -17.21 7.10
N GLU A 429 5.98 -16.06 7.12
CA GLU A 429 4.83 -15.81 7.98
C GLU A 429 3.56 -16.33 7.29
N THR A 430 3.17 -17.53 7.69
CA THR A 430 2.01 -18.25 7.18
C THR A 430 1.17 -18.74 8.35
N GLN A 431 -0.15 -18.61 8.22
CA GLN A 431 -1.09 -19.09 9.23
C GLN A 431 -2.12 -20.01 8.60
N SER A 432 -2.41 -21.10 9.29
CA SER A 432 -3.42 -22.06 8.87
C SER A 432 -4.54 -22.18 9.89
N ARG A 433 -5.76 -22.34 9.38
CA ARG A 433 -6.95 -22.66 10.15
C ARG A 433 -7.68 -23.80 9.49
N ASP A 434 -8.23 -24.69 10.29
CA ASP A 434 -8.99 -25.82 9.83
C ASP A 434 -10.41 -25.81 10.39
N ILE A 435 -11.31 -26.44 9.65
CA ILE A 435 -12.69 -26.68 10.06
C ILE A 435 -13.06 -28.11 9.67
N PHE A 436 -13.74 -28.80 10.57
CA PHE A 436 -14.28 -30.14 10.33
C PHE A 436 -15.73 -30.02 9.92
N LEU A 437 -16.06 -30.47 8.71
CA LEU A 437 -17.41 -30.51 8.17
C LEU A 437 -17.90 -31.96 8.13
N THR A 438 -19.09 -32.21 8.63
CA THR A 438 -19.71 -33.55 8.63
C THR A 438 -20.78 -33.61 7.55
N PHE A 439 -20.54 -34.39 6.49
CA PHE A 439 -21.51 -34.66 5.44
C PHE A 439 -22.24 -35.96 5.73
N ARG A 440 -23.55 -35.87 5.98
CA ARG A 440 -24.39 -37.04 6.24
C ARG A 440 -25.04 -37.49 4.94
N GLN A 441 -24.73 -38.71 4.50
CA GLN A 441 -25.21 -39.28 3.25
C GLN A 441 -26.19 -40.42 3.55
N PRO A 442 -27.44 -40.38 3.05
CA PRO A 442 -28.37 -41.50 3.20
C PRO A 442 -27.88 -42.70 2.39
N PRO A 443 -28.23 -43.94 2.80
CA PRO A 443 -27.89 -45.13 2.03
C PRO A 443 -28.48 -45.07 0.60
N PRO A 444 -27.70 -45.45 -0.44
CA PRO A 444 -28.10 -45.27 -1.83
C PRO A 444 -29.18 -46.25 -2.26
N LEU A 445 -29.16 -47.48 -1.74
CA LEU A 445 -30.07 -48.56 -2.11
C LEU A 445 -31.11 -48.83 -1.01
N PRO A 446 -32.27 -49.43 -1.36
CA PRO A 446 -33.22 -49.96 -0.38
C PRO A 446 -32.58 -51.05 0.53
N PRO A 447 -33.21 -51.37 1.66
CA PRO A 447 -32.76 -52.46 2.53
C PRO A 447 -32.73 -53.80 1.76
N LYS A 448 -31.97 -54.77 2.24
CA LYS A 448 -31.89 -56.11 1.65
C LYS A 448 -32.16 -57.17 2.70
N ILE A 449 -32.84 -58.24 2.29
CA ILE A 449 -33.05 -59.43 3.12
C ILE A 449 -32.23 -60.58 2.49
N PRO A 450 -30.93 -60.73 2.83
CA PRO A 450 -30.08 -61.75 2.22
C PRO A 450 -30.40 -63.13 2.81
N ILE A 451 -31.30 -63.88 2.16
CA ILE A 451 -31.49 -65.30 2.45
C ILE A 451 -31.31 -66.12 1.17
N LYS A 452 -30.67 -67.29 1.29
CA LYS A 452 -30.54 -68.26 0.19
C LYS A 452 -31.89 -68.88 -0.11
N GLY A 453 -32.30 -68.91 -1.38
CA GLY A 453 -33.59 -69.48 -1.80
C GLY A 453 -34.70 -68.45 -2.07
N ILE A 454 -34.37 -67.17 -2.20
CA ILE A 454 -35.29 -66.16 -2.71
C ILE A 454 -35.42 -66.35 -4.23
N ASN A 455 -36.67 -66.52 -4.68
CA ASN A 455 -36.99 -66.70 -6.09
C ASN A 455 -37.19 -65.33 -6.77
N ALA A 456 -37.22 -65.29 -8.11
CA ALA A 456 -37.37 -64.06 -8.91
C ALA A 456 -38.67 -63.25 -8.63
N VAL A 457 -39.59 -63.78 -7.82
CA VAL A 457 -40.90 -63.19 -7.49
C VAL A 457 -40.94 -62.66 -6.04
N ASN A 458 -39.80 -62.34 -5.43
CA ASN A 458 -39.70 -61.93 -4.02
C ASN A 458 -40.45 -62.88 -3.07
N ARG A 459 -40.31 -64.18 -3.32
CA ARG A 459 -40.85 -65.25 -2.48
C ARG A 459 -39.72 -66.07 -1.90
N ILE A 460 -39.85 -66.42 -0.63
CA ILE A 460 -38.92 -67.32 0.04
C ILE A 460 -39.65 -68.58 0.51
N THR A 461 -39.11 -69.74 0.13
CA THR A 461 -39.69 -71.02 0.50
C THR A 461 -39.00 -71.57 1.75
N LEU A 462 -39.74 -71.74 2.84
CA LEU A 462 -39.24 -72.25 4.13
C LEU A 462 -40.18 -73.35 4.66
N ALA A 463 -39.64 -74.41 5.26
CA ALA A 463 -40.45 -75.45 5.86
C ALA A 463 -41.06 -75.00 7.20
N ALA A 464 -42.30 -75.38 7.49
CA ALA A 464 -42.89 -75.19 8.81
C ALA A 464 -42.03 -75.85 9.89
N GLY A 465 -41.80 -75.14 11.00
CA GLY A 465 -40.85 -75.54 12.05
C GLY A 465 -39.39 -75.16 11.77
N TYR A 466 -39.09 -74.46 10.66
CA TYR A 466 -37.74 -73.92 10.39
C TYR A 466 -37.23 -73.06 11.55
N THR A 467 -35.99 -73.34 11.96
CA THR A 467 -35.25 -72.54 12.94
C THR A 467 -34.08 -71.85 12.25
N GLY A 468 -34.04 -70.53 12.33
CA GLY A 468 -32.98 -69.74 11.70
C GLY A 468 -33.27 -68.25 11.74
N ASP A 469 -32.29 -67.48 11.28
CA ASP A 469 -32.33 -66.03 11.30
C ASP A 469 -32.71 -65.47 9.93
N MET A 470 -33.70 -64.58 9.94
CA MET A 470 -33.98 -63.68 8.84
C MET A 470 -33.49 -62.30 9.20
N THR A 471 -32.48 -61.84 8.47
CA THR A 471 -31.86 -60.54 8.72
C THR A 471 -32.25 -59.58 7.61
N CYS A 472 -32.73 -58.40 7.99
CA CYS A 472 -32.73 -57.25 7.11
C CYS A 472 -31.49 -56.40 7.36
N ARG A 473 -30.82 -55.98 6.28
CA ARG A 473 -29.62 -55.17 6.32
C ARG A 473 -29.69 -54.03 5.31
N VAL A 474 -29.31 -52.83 5.75
CA VAL A 474 -29.09 -51.67 4.89
C VAL A 474 -27.59 -51.49 4.67
N GLU A 475 -27.17 -51.35 3.43
CA GLU A 475 -25.76 -51.19 3.06
C GLU A 475 -25.47 -49.73 2.67
N GLY A 476 -24.34 -49.21 3.16
CA GLY A 476 -23.90 -47.84 2.91
C GLY A 476 -24.55 -46.79 3.83
N GLY A 477 -24.36 -45.53 3.45
CA GLY A 477 -24.74 -44.37 4.25
C GLY A 477 -23.66 -43.94 5.26
N TYR A 478 -23.62 -42.66 5.57
CA TYR A 478 -22.80 -42.08 6.63
C TYR A 478 -23.62 -41.06 7.44
N PRO A 479 -23.81 -41.25 8.76
CA PRO A 479 -23.53 -42.48 9.50
C PRO A 479 -24.40 -43.64 8.95
N LYS A 480 -24.24 -44.84 9.52
CA LYS A 480 -25.15 -45.95 9.18
C LYS A 480 -26.61 -45.56 9.46
N ALA A 481 -27.54 -46.30 8.86
CA ALA A 481 -28.97 -46.13 9.12
C ALA A 481 -29.26 -46.10 10.63
N HIS A 482 -30.15 -45.20 11.04
CA HIS A 482 -30.45 -44.89 12.42
C HIS A 482 -31.30 -45.98 13.08
N THR A 483 -32.26 -46.51 12.33
CA THR A 483 -33.14 -47.58 12.80
C THR A 483 -33.50 -48.47 11.63
N THR A 484 -33.52 -49.79 11.84
CA THR A 484 -33.99 -50.77 10.85
C THR A 484 -35.05 -51.64 11.50
N GLU A 485 -36.10 -51.95 10.77
CA GLU A 485 -37.22 -52.74 11.25
C GLU A 485 -37.57 -53.81 10.23
N LEU A 486 -37.79 -55.02 10.71
CA LEU A 486 -38.22 -56.18 9.92
C LEU A 486 -39.47 -56.77 10.56
N THR A 487 -40.55 -56.83 9.79
CA THR A 487 -41.87 -57.29 10.24
C THR A 487 -42.36 -58.40 9.31
N CYS A 488 -42.95 -59.46 9.86
CA CYS A 488 -43.54 -60.59 9.13
C CYS A 488 -44.82 -61.03 9.84
N GLY A 489 -45.97 -60.53 9.40
CA GLY A 489 -47.23 -60.75 10.10
C GLY A 489 -47.18 -60.14 11.51
N SER A 490 -47.31 -60.98 12.54
CA SER A 490 -47.22 -60.57 13.96
C SER A 490 -45.78 -60.56 14.52
N LEU A 491 -44.80 -61.08 13.79
CA LEU A 491 -43.41 -61.09 14.22
C LEU A 491 -42.72 -59.80 13.80
N SER A 492 -42.00 -59.16 14.71
CA SER A 492 -41.27 -57.91 14.45
C SER A 492 -39.93 -57.89 15.17
N ALA A 493 -38.88 -57.42 14.50
CA ALA A 493 -37.61 -57.07 15.11
C ALA A 493 -37.18 -55.68 14.68
N SER A 494 -36.70 -54.89 15.63
CA SER A 494 -36.11 -53.58 15.39
C SER A 494 -34.65 -53.58 15.87
N GLY A 495 -33.76 -52.98 15.08
CA GLY A 495 -32.37 -52.72 15.46
C GLY A 495 -32.06 -51.24 15.43
N GLY A 496 -31.24 -50.78 16.39
CA GLY A 496 -30.80 -49.38 16.52
C GLY A 496 -29.73 -48.94 15.51
N GLU A 497 -29.53 -49.70 14.42
CA GLU A 497 -28.59 -49.38 13.35
C GLU A 497 -29.16 -49.86 11.99
N ASN A 498 -28.27 -50.30 11.09
CA ASN A 498 -28.56 -50.77 9.73
C ASN A 498 -28.95 -52.25 9.64
N VAL A 499 -29.20 -52.93 10.76
CA VAL A 499 -29.52 -54.37 10.79
C VAL A 499 -30.66 -54.63 11.76
N ALA A 500 -31.65 -55.42 11.32
CA ALA A 500 -32.68 -56.00 12.17
C ALA A 500 -32.79 -57.50 11.87
N THR A 501 -32.75 -58.34 12.91
CA THR A 501 -32.78 -59.80 12.77
C THR A 501 -33.97 -60.38 13.50
N LEU A 502 -34.83 -61.08 12.74
CA LEU A 502 -35.89 -61.95 13.24
C LEU A 502 -35.34 -63.38 13.36
N THR A 503 -35.34 -63.94 14.56
CA THR A 503 -34.97 -65.34 14.80
C THR A 503 -36.23 -66.18 14.95
N PHE A 504 -36.41 -67.16 14.07
CA PHE A 504 -37.48 -68.14 14.19
C PHE A 504 -37.08 -69.23 15.19
N GLN A 505 -37.80 -69.34 16.32
CA GLN A 505 -37.63 -70.42 17.29
C GLN A 505 -38.95 -71.13 17.59
N GLY A 506 -38.88 -72.41 18.00
CA GLY A 506 -40.00 -73.09 18.65
C GLY A 506 -41.31 -73.15 17.85
N GLY A 507 -41.26 -73.49 16.56
CA GLY A 507 -42.48 -73.65 15.75
C GLY A 507 -43.22 -72.35 15.41
N GLN A 508 -42.61 -71.19 15.66
CA GLN A 508 -43.15 -69.88 15.29
C GLN A 508 -43.51 -69.82 13.80
N LEU A 509 -42.65 -70.35 12.92
CA LEU A 509 -42.97 -70.50 11.51
C LEU A 509 -43.89 -71.72 11.31
N ASN A 510 -45.17 -71.47 11.10
CA ASN A 510 -46.22 -72.48 10.95
C ASN A 510 -46.99 -72.31 9.63
N LYS A 511 -47.92 -73.24 9.35
CA LYS A 511 -48.71 -73.26 8.11
C LYS A 511 -49.55 -71.98 7.88
N ASP A 512 -49.95 -71.29 8.94
CA ASP A 512 -50.80 -70.09 8.85
C ASP A 512 -49.99 -68.86 8.45
N MET A 513 -48.65 -68.95 8.48
CA MET A 513 -47.76 -67.92 7.95
C MET A 513 -47.53 -68.03 6.43
N ASP A 514 -48.06 -69.07 5.77
CA ASP A 514 -48.01 -69.18 4.31
C ASP A 514 -48.73 -68.00 3.64
N GLY A 515 -48.03 -67.29 2.75
CA GLY A 515 -48.53 -66.07 2.12
C GLY A 515 -48.35 -64.78 2.93
N THR A 516 -47.74 -64.85 4.13
CA THR A 516 -47.46 -63.66 4.95
C THR A 516 -46.42 -62.76 4.26
N GLU A 517 -46.68 -61.46 4.21
CA GLU A 517 -45.72 -60.48 3.73
C GLU A 517 -44.77 -60.06 4.85
N CYS A 518 -43.48 -60.16 4.55
CA CYS A 518 -42.38 -59.63 5.33
C CYS A 518 -41.96 -58.29 4.76
N ARG A 519 -42.03 -57.24 5.57
CA ARG A 519 -41.61 -55.88 5.22
C ARG A 519 -40.39 -55.47 6.01
N CYS A 520 -39.36 -55.04 5.30
CA CYS A 520 -38.21 -54.38 5.89
C CYS A 520 -38.17 -52.89 5.54
N THR A 521 -38.10 -52.07 6.57
CA THR A 521 -38.00 -50.61 6.51
C THR A 521 -36.80 -50.11 7.29
N SER A 522 -36.29 -48.95 6.94
CA SER A 522 -35.23 -48.30 7.72
C SER A 522 -35.36 -46.79 7.63
N GLN A 523 -34.76 -46.10 8.62
CA GLN A 523 -34.69 -44.64 8.67
C GLN A 523 -33.24 -44.22 8.84
N HIS A 524 -32.88 -43.09 8.26
CA HIS A 524 -31.56 -42.47 8.40
C HIS A 524 -31.69 -41.11 9.09
N VAL A 525 -30.64 -40.69 9.81
CA VAL A 525 -30.63 -39.43 10.59
C VAL A 525 -30.86 -38.16 9.74
N THR A 526 -30.63 -38.24 8.42
CA THR A 526 -30.92 -37.13 7.49
C THR A 526 -32.41 -36.95 7.21
N GLY A 527 -33.26 -37.93 7.54
CA GLY A 527 -34.68 -37.95 7.15
C GLY A 527 -34.93 -38.21 5.66
N CYS A 528 -33.89 -38.23 4.82
CA CYS A 528 -34.00 -38.37 3.37
C CYS A 528 -33.97 -39.81 2.86
N TYR A 529 -33.97 -40.79 3.77
CA TYR A 529 -34.11 -42.21 3.44
C TYR A 529 -35.57 -42.66 3.60
N TYR A 530 -36.50 -41.94 2.96
CA TYR A 530 -37.93 -42.23 2.99
C TYR A 530 -38.33 -43.03 1.74
N ASN A 531 -39.45 -43.77 1.81
CA ASN A 531 -39.99 -44.60 0.71
C ASN A 531 -39.07 -45.73 0.21
N LYS A 532 -38.05 -46.10 0.98
CA LYS A 532 -37.17 -47.25 0.68
C LYS A 532 -37.50 -48.40 1.61
N GLU A 533 -38.17 -49.41 1.06
CA GLU A 533 -38.51 -50.63 1.76
C GLU A 533 -38.27 -51.85 0.89
N THR A 534 -38.28 -53.03 1.49
CA THR A 534 -38.19 -54.30 0.77
C THR A 534 -39.21 -55.28 1.33
N ASN A 535 -40.06 -55.74 0.43
CA ASN A 535 -41.14 -56.66 0.74
C ASN A 535 -40.84 -58.04 0.15
N LEU A 536 -41.14 -59.08 0.93
CA LEU A 536 -40.89 -60.49 0.62
C LEU A 536 -42.08 -61.31 1.10
N THR A 537 -42.64 -62.20 0.29
CA THR A 537 -43.72 -63.08 0.73
C THR A 537 -43.15 -64.42 1.20
N LEU A 538 -43.59 -64.91 2.36
CA LEU A 538 -43.28 -66.24 2.86
C LEU A 538 -44.10 -67.30 2.11
N ASP A 539 -43.43 -68.31 1.59
CA ASP A 539 -44.03 -69.53 1.04
C ASP A 539 -43.70 -70.69 1.99
N VAL A 540 -44.63 -71.01 2.88
CA VAL A 540 -44.35 -71.96 3.97
C VAL A 540 -44.78 -73.36 3.55
N THR A 541 -43.83 -74.30 3.47
CA THR A 541 -44.11 -75.68 3.09
C THR A 541 -44.42 -76.54 4.32
N TYR A 542 -45.46 -77.37 4.23
CA TYR A 542 -45.91 -78.24 5.32
C TYR A 542 -46.54 -79.53 4.77
N PRO A 543 -46.50 -80.63 5.56
CA PRO A 543 -47.19 -81.88 5.21
C PRO A 543 -48.70 -81.69 5.05
N PRO A 544 -49.38 -82.52 4.23
CA PRO A 544 -50.80 -82.34 3.99
C PRO A 544 -51.64 -82.55 5.26
N VAL A 545 -52.62 -81.69 5.50
CA VAL A 545 -53.63 -81.85 6.55
C VAL A 545 -54.87 -82.47 5.91
N VAL A 546 -55.23 -83.68 6.33
CA VAL A 546 -56.29 -84.49 5.71
C VAL A 546 -57.54 -84.53 6.58
N ASN A 547 -58.69 -84.32 5.95
CA ASN A 547 -60.00 -84.64 6.49
C ASN A 547 -60.64 -85.72 5.61
N PHE A 548 -61.15 -86.78 6.23
CA PHE A 548 -61.83 -87.87 5.53
C PHE A 548 -63.16 -88.13 6.21
N TYR A 549 -64.25 -88.07 5.44
CA TYR A 549 -65.61 -88.23 5.94
C TYR A 549 -66.50 -88.90 4.89
N HIS A 550 -67.71 -89.29 5.30
CA HIS A 550 -68.74 -89.90 4.46
C HIS A 550 -70.05 -89.09 4.54
N ASP A 551 -70.98 -89.38 3.64
CA ASP A 551 -72.28 -88.71 3.52
C ASP A 551 -73.37 -89.22 4.49
N SER A 552 -73.12 -90.32 5.20
CA SER A 552 -73.99 -90.85 6.26
C SER A 552 -73.64 -90.28 7.65
N ALA A 553 -74.62 -90.33 8.57
CA ALA A 553 -74.44 -89.96 9.98
C ALA A 553 -73.77 -91.06 10.82
N SER A 554 -73.69 -92.30 10.30
CA SER A 554 -73.08 -93.46 10.94
C SER A 554 -72.18 -94.20 9.95
N PRO A 555 -71.04 -94.76 10.39
CA PRO A 555 -70.22 -95.67 9.60
C PRO A 555 -70.83 -97.07 9.39
N GLU A 556 -72.08 -97.28 9.82
CA GLU A 556 -72.87 -98.48 9.56
C GLU A 556 -73.85 -98.23 8.42
N PHE A 557 -73.82 -99.10 7.42
CA PHE A 557 -74.60 -99.01 6.19
C PHE A 557 -75.45 -100.27 6.04
N ASN A 558 -76.63 -100.15 5.45
CA ASN A 558 -77.41 -101.33 5.10
C ASN A 558 -76.88 -101.91 3.79
N GLU A 559 -76.99 -103.23 3.63
CA GLU A 559 -76.69 -103.88 2.36
C GLU A 559 -77.52 -103.25 1.22
N GLY A 560 -76.82 -102.77 0.18
CA GLY A 560 -77.40 -102.02 -0.93
C GLY A 560 -77.23 -100.50 -0.88
N ASP A 561 -76.77 -99.93 0.24
CA ASP A 561 -76.46 -98.49 0.35
C ASP A 561 -75.25 -98.11 -0.53
N THR A 562 -75.23 -96.88 -1.05
CA THR A 562 -74.13 -96.37 -1.90
C THR A 562 -73.40 -95.21 -1.21
N PRO A 563 -72.56 -95.47 -0.21
CA PRO A 563 -71.86 -94.41 0.53
C PRO A 563 -70.91 -93.62 -0.37
N THR A 564 -70.89 -92.30 -0.17
CA THR A 564 -69.91 -91.41 -0.80
C THR A 564 -68.87 -90.98 0.20
N PHE A 565 -67.63 -91.36 -0.05
CA PHE A 565 -66.48 -90.89 0.70
C PHE A 565 -65.94 -89.61 0.11
N THR A 566 -65.75 -88.60 0.96
CA THR A 566 -65.10 -87.35 0.59
C THR A 566 -63.82 -87.20 1.38
N CYS A 567 -62.71 -87.09 0.66
CA CYS A 567 -61.42 -86.75 1.23
C CYS A 567 -60.96 -85.38 0.76
N THR A 568 -60.63 -84.51 1.71
CA THR A 568 -60.03 -83.19 1.44
C THR A 568 -58.67 -83.12 2.09
N ALA A 569 -57.71 -82.50 1.40
CA ALA A 569 -56.41 -82.21 1.96
C ALA A 569 -55.92 -80.81 1.60
N GLN A 570 -55.29 -80.15 2.57
CA GLN A 570 -54.57 -78.90 2.38
C GLN A 570 -53.07 -79.13 2.61
N GLY A 571 -52.23 -78.79 1.66
CA GLY A 571 -50.78 -78.94 1.76
C GLY A 571 -50.03 -77.98 0.85
N ASN A 572 -48.83 -77.58 1.28
CA ASN A 572 -47.90 -76.83 0.45
C ASN A 572 -46.54 -77.55 0.44
N PRO A 573 -46.04 -78.04 -0.70
CA PRO A 573 -46.59 -77.99 -2.07
C PRO A 573 -47.92 -78.76 -2.24
N PRO A 574 -48.63 -78.56 -3.38
CA PRO A 574 -49.89 -79.25 -3.70
C PRO A 574 -49.84 -80.75 -3.41
N PRO A 575 -50.80 -81.29 -2.63
CA PRO A 575 -50.80 -82.70 -2.26
C PRO A 575 -51.53 -83.59 -3.27
N ASN A 576 -51.08 -84.84 -3.37
CA ASN A 576 -51.79 -85.93 -4.05
C ASN A 576 -52.74 -86.62 -3.07
N LEU A 577 -53.90 -87.06 -3.54
CA LEU A 577 -54.92 -87.76 -2.73
C LEU A 577 -55.22 -89.13 -3.31
N THR A 578 -55.33 -90.13 -2.44
CA THR A 578 -55.66 -91.51 -2.80
C THR A 578 -56.58 -92.12 -1.74
N ILE A 579 -57.70 -92.73 -2.16
CA ILE A 579 -58.55 -93.55 -1.28
C ILE A 579 -58.26 -95.01 -1.57
N THR A 580 -57.90 -95.77 -0.54
CA THR A 580 -57.61 -97.19 -0.62
C THR A 580 -58.45 -97.99 0.36
N ARG A 581 -58.72 -99.24 0.01
CA ARG A 581 -59.30 -100.24 0.90
C ARG A 581 -58.18 -100.98 1.64
N LYS A 582 -58.16 -100.96 2.98
CA LYS A 582 -57.02 -101.40 3.79
C LYS A 582 -56.72 -102.89 3.67
N ARG A 583 -57.75 -103.76 3.70
CA ARG A 583 -57.56 -105.23 3.61
C ARG A 583 -56.96 -105.69 2.28
N THR A 584 -57.36 -105.07 1.17
CA THR A 584 -56.97 -105.50 -0.19
C THR A 584 -55.87 -104.64 -0.80
N ASN A 585 -55.52 -103.51 -0.17
CA ASN A 585 -54.71 -102.43 -0.76
C ASN A 585 -55.24 -101.95 -2.12
N GLN A 586 -56.54 -102.12 -2.38
CA GLN A 586 -57.14 -101.69 -3.63
C GLN A 586 -57.29 -100.17 -3.63
N GLN A 587 -56.74 -99.51 -4.66
CA GLN A 587 -56.97 -98.09 -4.90
C GLN A 587 -58.35 -97.88 -5.53
N LEU A 588 -59.21 -97.15 -4.84
CA LEU A 588 -60.58 -96.88 -5.26
C LEU A 588 -60.67 -95.59 -6.09
N ALA A 589 -59.93 -94.57 -5.66
CA ALA A 589 -59.86 -93.30 -6.38
C ALA A 589 -58.53 -92.61 -6.09
N SER A 590 -58.06 -91.80 -7.03
CA SER A 590 -56.92 -90.91 -6.83
C SER A 590 -57.09 -89.61 -7.61
N VAL A 591 -56.51 -88.53 -7.08
CA VAL A 591 -56.42 -87.26 -7.79
C VAL A 591 -55.09 -86.58 -7.51
N GLN A 592 -54.51 -86.02 -8.56
CA GLN A 592 -53.36 -85.13 -8.49
C GLN A 592 -53.79 -83.79 -9.06
N ARG A 593 -53.91 -82.77 -8.20
CA ARG A 593 -54.21 -81.39 -8.63
C ARG A 593 -53.03 -80.48 -8.26
N ASN A 594 -52.74 -79.51 -9.12
CA ASN A 594 -51.73 -78.48 -8.87
C ASN A 594 -52.28 -77.33 -7.99
N LEU A 595 -53.06 -77.67 -6.96
CA LEU A 595 -53.67 -76.72 -6.03
C LEU A 595 -53.27 -77.08 -4.59
N LYS A 596 -53.01 -76.07 -3.74
CA LYS A 596 -52.69 -76.28 -2.32
C LYS A 596 -53.86 -76.94 -1.55
N THR A 597 -55.06 -76.88 -2.10
CA THR A 597 -56.24 -77.61 -1.63
C THR A 597 -56.68 -78.63 -2.69
N ALA A 598 -56.85 -79.87 -2.25
CA ALA A 598 -57.32 -80.96 -3.09
C ALA A 598 -58.52 -81.65 -2.44
N GLU A 599 -59.44 -82.11 -3.29
CA GLU A 599 -60.64 -82.83 -2.89
C GLU A 599 -60.84 -84.03 -3.82
N LEU A 600 -61.21 -85.16 -3.23
CA LEU A 600 -61.45 -86.44 -3.88
C LEU A 600 -62.72 -87.06 -3.32
N THR A 601 -63.72 -87.24 -4.18
CA THR A 601 -64.97 -87.93 -3.85
C THR A 601 -65.01 -89.29 -4.53
N HIS A 602 -65.37 -90.34 -3.80
CA HIS A 602 -65.59 -91.67 -4.34
C HIS A 602 -66.91 -92.23 -3.81
N THR A 603 -67.86 -92.44 -4.71
CA THR A 603 -69.13 -93.12 -4.42
C THR A 603 -68.95 -94.60 -4.66
N MET A 604 -69.25 -95.42 -3.64
CA MET A 604 -69.20 -96.87 -3.76
C MET A 604 -70.35 -97.40 -4.63
N GLU A 605 -70.09 -98.55 -5.27
CA GLU A 605 -71.17 -99.43 -5.74
C GLU A 605 -72.00 -99.92 -4.54
N PRO A 606 -73.26 -100.38 -4.74
CA PRO A 606 -74.12 -100.85 -3.64
C PRO A 606 -73.38 -101.81 -2.71
N ILE A 607 -73.27 -101.44 -1.44
CA ILE A 607 -72.35 -102.07 -0.49
C ILE A 607 -72.86 -103.45 -0.06
N HIS A 608 -71.97 -104.45 0.03
CA HIS A 608 -72.28 -105.80 0.49
C HIS A 608 -71.62 -106.13 1.83
N CYS A 609 -72.08 -107.18 2.53
CA CYS A 609 -71.47 -107.65 3.78
C CYS A 609 -69.95 -107.91 3.68
N LEU A 610 -69.45 -108.24 2.48
CA LEU A 610 -68.03 -108.46 2.21
C LEU A 610 -67.22 -107.16 2.07
N ASP A 611 -67.88 -105.99 2.03
CA ASP A 611 -67.29 -104.66 1.91
C ASP A 611 -66.97 -104.00 3.26
N THR A 612 -67.40 -104.61 4.37
CA THR A 612 -66.97 -104.27 5.73
C THR A 612 -65.44 -104.23 5.82
N ASP A 613 -64.87 -103.05 6.00
CA ASP A 613 -63.44 -102.79 5.97
C ASP A 613 -63.08 -101.41 6.52
N VAL A 614 -61.78 -101.12 6.61
CA VAL A 614 -61.26 -99.78 6.83
C VAL A 614 -60.88 -99.15 5.50
N TYR A 615 -61.43 -97.99 5.23
CA TYR A 615 -61.11 -97.17 4.08
C TYR A 615 -60.12 -96.10 4.52
N VAL A 616 -59.04 -95.93 3.76
CA VAL A 616 -57.93 -95.04 4.11
C VAL A 616 -57.83 -93.97 3.04
N CYS A 617 -57.98 -92.71 3.44
CA CYS A 617 -57.52 -91.62 2.62
C CYS A 617 -56.06 -91.29 2.95
N THR A 618 -55.21 -91.39 1.94
CA THR A 618 -53.80 -91.02 2.00
C THR A 618 -53.58 -89.74 1.22
N SER A 619 -52.94 -88.75 1.84
CA SER A 619 -52.47 -87.54 1.17
C SER A 619 -50.97 -87.39 1.29
N GLN A 620 -50.31 -87.04 0.19
CA GLN A 620 -48.86 -86.95 0.12
C GLN A 620 -48.41 -85.73 -0.66
N ASN A 621 -47.43 -85.00 -0.12
CA ASN A 621 -46.60 -84.07 -0.87
C ASN A 621 -45.11 -84.35 -0.56
N ASN A 622 -44.21 -83.52 -1.07
CA ASN A 622 -42.78 -83.68 -0.81
C ASN A 622 -42.35 -83.33 0.63
N GLN A 623 -43.25 -82.83 1.48
CA GLN A 623 -42.98 -82.55 2.90
C GLN A 623 -43.40 -83.71 3.81
N GLY A 624 -44.33 -84.57 3.36
CA GLY A 624 -44.75 -85.73 4.15
C GLY A 624 -46.01 -86.41 3.64
N VAL A 625 -46.41 -87.46 4.36
CA VAL A 625 -47.61 -88.27 4.11
C VAL A 625 -48.49 -88.23 5.34
N THR A 626 -49.79 -88.00 5.14
CA THR A 626 -50.80 -88.01 6.19
C THR A 626 -51.94 -88.93 5.78
N THR A 627 -52.42 -89.75 6.71
CA THR A 627 -53.53 -90.67 6.47
C THR A 627 -54.67 -90.42 7.44
N LYS A 628 -55.90 -90.67 6.99
CA LYS A 628 -57.11 -90.75 7.81
C LYS A 628 -57.91 -91.99 7.43
N GLU A 629 -58.50 -92.61 8.42
CA GLU A 629 -59.20 -93.89 8.28
C GLU A 629 -60.67 -93.74 8.69
N ILE A 630 -61.56 -94.44 7.98
CA ILE A 630 -62.96 -94.64 8.35
C ILE A 630 -63.20 -96.14 8.32
N GLY A 631 -63.65 -96.71 9.45
CA GLY A 631 -64.20 -98.06 9.47
C GLY A 631 -65.61 -98.04 8.91
N VAL A 632 -65.94 -99.02 8.08
CA VAL A 632 -67.24 -99.17 7.44
C VAL A 632 -67.77 -100.54 7.83
N GLY A 633 -68.97 -100.57 8.41
CA GLY A 633 -69.70 -101.78 8.77
C GLY A 633 -70.96 -101.94 7.92
N VAL A 634 -71.27 -103.17 7.52
CA VAL A 634 -72.46 -103.54 6.72
C VAL A 634 -73.20 -104.68 7.39
#